data_AF-A0A933FEJ6-F1
#
_entry.id   AF-A0A933FEJ6-F1
#
_cell.length_a   1.000
_cell.length_b   1.000
_cell.length_c   1.000
_cell.angle_alpha   90.00
_cell.angle_beta   90.00
_cell.angle_gamma   90.00
#
_symmetry.space_group_name_H-M   'P 1'
#
loop_
_entity.id
_entity.type
_entity.pdbx_description
1 polymer ?
#
loop_
_entity_poly.entity_id
_entity_poly.type
_entity_poly.pdbx_seq_one_letter_code
_entity_poly.pdbx_strand_id
1 'polypeptide(L)'
;MPFEIRIVTEEACKFCEPTLADDMARLHPGAKIRSLDHQSKEGRELLERHQARTLPVYVLDAAVEQDPNFQRLLPVAYYKSQGSYLIRHGPTNFYPNVQLDRKRTPRHLDLFFESLSGSSAQAEADFMRFLIQNEAALKDLTFSIHFLATESLMEKAAPAAQGPSIRTASLAELPREADRAALTTARGEAEVQEDIRQLCLFQHSGIGTYFTYLNCRNKNLADPEQADRCLQPGERVRRCMDSGEGKRLLLQDARLAKELALDRAPVLLWENRYGPFAFNETDWRSLLLGRVELSKGASARPKAQ
;
A
#
# COMPACT_ATOMS: atom_id res chain seq x y z
N MET A 1 32.56 -14.17 16.41
CA MET A 1 32.01 -13.63 17.67
C MET A 1 30.51 -13.49 17.48
N PRO A 2 29.67 -13.79 18.49
CA PRO A 2 28.24 -13.54 18.35
C PRO A 2 28.00 -12.04 18.17
N PHE A 3 27.08 -11.70 17.27
CA PHE A 3 26.61 -10.33 17.05
C PHE A 3 25.10 -10.28 17.26
N GLU A 4 24.55 -9.09 17.43
CA GLU A 4 23.12 -8.88 17.69
C GLU A 4 22.41 -8.28 16.47
N ILE A 5 21.20 -8.78 16.20
CA ILE A 5 20.25 -8.19 15.27
C ILE A 5 19.04 -7.73 16.09
N ARG A 6 18.84 -6.41 16.14
CA ARG A 6 17.71 -5.80 16.85
C ARG A 6 16.62 -5.45 15.85
N ILE A 7 15.42 -5.92 16.10
CA ILE A 7 14.27 -5.69 15.24
C ILE A 7 13.30 -4.77 15.97
N VAL A 8 13.21 -3.52 15.55
CA VAL A 8 12.27 -2.57 16.14
C VAL A 8 10.91 -2.72 15.46
N THR A 9 9.86 -3.04 16.22
CA THR A 9 8.50 -3.34 15.74
C THR A 9 7.44 -2.52 16.49
N GLU A 10 6.18 -2.61 16.07
CA GLU A 10 5.02 -2.13 16.83
C GLU A 10 4.28 -3.33 17.44
N GLU A 11 4.41 -3.54 18.75
CA GLU A 11 3.83 -4.71 19.44
C GLU A 11 2.29 -4.74 19.33
N ALA A 12 1.67 -3.56 19.31
CA ALA A 12 0.22 -3.43 19.13
C ALA A 12 -0.28 -3.82 17.73
N CYS A 13 0.62 -3.91 16.73
CA CYS A 13 0.23 -4.22 15.36
C CYS A 13 0.28 -5.74 15.11
N LYS A 14 -0.88 -6.38 15.25
CA LYS A 14 -1.07 -7.83 15.04
C LYS A 14 -0.75 -8.32 13.62
N PHE A 15 -0.71 -7.43 12.65
CA PHE A 15 -0.42 -7.73 11.24
C PHE A 15 1.01 -7.35 10.84
N CYS A 16 1.78 -6.75 11.76
CA CYS A 16 3.12 -6.26 11.50
C CYS A 16 4.21 -7.21 12.01
N GLU A 17 3.92 -8.52 12.13
CA GLU A 17 4.93 -9.50 12.54
C GLU A 17 6.18 -9.35 11.66
N PRO A 18 7.39 -9.40 12.25
CA PRO A 18 8.62 -9.21 11.51
C PRO A 18 8.85 -10.43 10.62
N THR A 19 8.37 -10.37 9.39
CA THR A 19 8.39 -11.49 8.44
C THR A 19 9.80 -12.00 8.12
N LEU A 20 10.83 -11.19 8.38
CA LEU A 20 12.21 -11.58 8.11
C LEU A 20 12.95 -12.10 9.35
N ALA A 21 12.36 -12.16 10.55
CA ALA A 21 13.11 -12.59 11.73
C ALA A 21 13.72 -13.99 11.56
N ASP A 22 12.93 -14.94 11.05
CA ASP A 22 13.40 -16.31 10.78
C ASP A 22 14.38 -16.35 9.61
N ASP A 23 14.18 -15.52 8.59
CA ASP A 23 15.08 -15.42 7.44
C ASP A 23 16.44 -14.88 7.88
N MET A 24 16.46 -13.87 8.75
CA MET A 24 17.67 -13.33 9.34
C MET A 24 18.41 -14.38 10.16
N ALA A 25 17.69 -15.22 10.94
CA ALA A 25 18.31 -16.31 11.67
C ALA A 25 19.01 -17.33 10.75
N ARG A 26 18.40 -17.62 9.59
CA ARG A 26 18.98 -18.54 8.59
C ARG A 26 20.14 -17.92 7.81
N LEU A 27 20.02 -16.64 7.44
CA LEU A 27 21.04 -15.89 6.70
C LEU A 27 22.27 -15.58 7.56
N HIS A 28 22.09 -15.45 8.87
CA HIS A 28 23.12 -15.07 9.83
C HIS A 28 23.25 -16.07 10.98
N PRO A 29 23.79 -17.28 10.73
CA PRO A 29 23.94 -18.30 11.78
C PRO A 29 24.78 -17.78 12.95
N GLY A 30 24.24 -17.87 14.16
CA GLY A 30 24.90 -17.41 15.40
C GLY A 30 24.62 -15.95 15.78
N ALA A 31 23.83 -15.23 14.99
CA ALA A 31 23.27 -13.94 15.41
C ALA A 31 22.31 -14.12 16.60
N LYS A 32 22.36 -13.21 17.57
CA LYS A 32 21.36 -13.07 18.62
C LYS A 32 20.28 -12.12 18.14
N ILE A 33 19.07 -12.63 17.88
CA ILE A 33 17.96 -11.81 17.41
C ILE A 33 17.11 -11.36 18.60
N ARG A 34 16.82 -10.06 18.68
CA ARG A 34 15.96 -9.48 19.71
C ARG A 34 14.95 -8.52 19.09
N SER A 35 13.68 -8.72 19.42
CA SER A 35 12.63 -7.77 19.06
C SER A 35 12.48 -6.70 20.13
N LEU A 36 12.30 -5.45 19.70
CA LEU A 36 12.12 -4.29 20.56
C LEU A 36 10.84 -3.57 20.14
N ASP A 37 10.02 -3.15 21.09
CA ASP A 37 8.92 -2.24 20.78
C ASP A 37 9.45 -0.83 20.50
N HIS A 38 8.92 -0.18 19.46
CA HIS A 38 9.31 1.17 19.05
C HIS A 38 9.08 2.25 20.11
N GLN A 39 8.20 2.04 21.08
CA GLN A 39 7.92 2.93 22.20
C GLN A 39 8.86 2.70 23.38
N SER A 40 9.54 1.55 23.43
CA SER A 40 10.56 1.27 24.44
C SER A 40 11.69 2.32 24.33
N LYS A 41 12.40 2.55 25.45
CA LYS A 41 13.53 3.49 25.46
C LYS A 41 14.57 3.12 24.39
N GLU A 42 14.95 1.84 24.34
CA GLU A 42 15.94 1.35 23.38
C GLU A 42 15.42 1.41 21.93
N GLY A 43 14.16 1.07 21.68
CA GLY A 43 13.54 1.18 20.36
C GLY A 43 13.56 2.62 19.83
N ARG A 44 13.17 3.60 20.65
CA ARG A 44 13.20 5.02 20.28
C ARG A 44 14.62 5.51 19.99
N GLU A 45 15.59 5.15 20.82
CA GLU A 45 16.99 5.51 20.61
C GLU A 45 17.54 4.96 19.29
N LEU A 46 17.15 3.75 18.88
CA LEU A 46 17.54 3.18 17.60
C LEU A 46 16.90 3.89 16.41
N LEU A 47 15.60 4.20 16.50
CA LEU A 47 14.89 4.92 15.44
C LEU A 47 15.46 6.33 15.24
N GLU A 48 15.70 7.06 16.32
CA GLU A 48 16.31 8.39 16.28
C GLU A 48 17.72 8.34 15.70
N ARG A 49 18.58 7.43 16.21
CA ARG A 49 19.95 7.25 15.73
C ARG A 49 20.00 7.01 14.22
N HIS A 50 19.11 6.16 13.71
CA HIS A 50 19.11 5.78 12.30
C HIS A 50 18.17 6.64 11.44
N GLN A 51 17.51 7.65 12.02
CA GLN A 51 16.49 8.48 11.37
C GLN A 51 15.41 7.64 10.67
N ALA A 52 15.08 6.49 11.25
CA ALA A 52 14.15 5.55 10.66
C ALA A 52 12.71 5.99 10.95
N ARG A 53 11.91 6.13 9.88
CA ARG A 53 10.50 6.58 9.93
C ARG A 53 9.52 5.44 9.69
N THR A 54 10.03 4.24 9.49
CA THR A 54 9.28 3.07 9.10
C THR A 54 9.59 1.88 10.00
N LEU A 55 8.66 0.95 10.20
CA LEU A 55 8.91 -0.32 10.90
C LEU A 55 8.48 -1.51 10.03
N PRO A 56 8.98 -2.73 10.30
CA PRO A 56 10.12 -3.03 11.17
C PRO A 56 11.44 -2.44 10.69
N VAL A 57 12.30 -2.11 11.65
CA VAL A 57 13.70 -1.74 11.40
C VAL A 57 14.60 -2.84 11.91
N TYR A 58 15.41 -3.41 11.04
CA TYR A 58 16.39 -4.43 11.38
C TYR A 58 17.76 -3.77 11.49
N VAL A 59 18.31 -3.72 12.69
CA VAL A 59 19.60 -3.11 13.00
C VAL A 59 20.59 -4.21 13.37
N LEU A 60 21.57 -4.43 12.51
CA LEU A 60 22.68 -5.34 12.73
C LEU A 60 23.86 -4.54 13.29
N ASP A 61 24.44 -4.96 14.41
CA ASP A 61 25.64 -4.29 14.93
C ASP A 61 26.86 -4.49 14.01
N ALA A 62 27.94 -3.73 14.25
CA ALA A 62 29.15 -3.79 13.42
C ALA A 62 29.83 -5.17 13.39
N ALA A 63 29.62 -6.02 14.40
CA ALA A 63 30.25 -7.34 14.44
C ALA A 63 29.66 -8.29 13.40
N VAL A 64 28.54 -7.95 12.74
CA VAL A 64 28.05 -8.62 11.52
C VAL A 64 29.11 -8.67 10.42
N GLU A 65 30.06 -7.73 10.38
CA GLU A 65 31.14 -7.72 9.39
C GLU A 65 32.02 -8.99 9.45
N GLN A 66 31.98 -9.73 10.56
CA GLN A 66 32.68 -11.00 10.77
C GLN A 66 31.88 -12.22 10.28
N ASP A 67 30.62 -12.05 9.88
CA ASP A 67 29.79 -13.12 9.33
C ASP A 67 30.20 -13.41 7.87
N PRO A 68 30.55 -14.67 7.53
CA PRO A 68 30.89 -15.06 6.16
C PRO A 68 29.82 -14.70 5.11
N ASN A 69 28.54 -14.66 5.48
CA ASN A 69 27.45 -14.32 4.57
C ASN A 69 27.31 -12.81 4.35
N PHE A 70 27.83 -11.99 5.27
CA PHE A 70 27.57 -10.56 5.26
C PHE A 70 28.13 -9.86 4.02
N GLN A 71 29.37 -10.13 3.64
CA GLN A 71 30.00 -9.48 2.48
C GLN A 71 29.25 -9.75 1.17
N ARG A 72 28.67 -10.96 1.04
CA ARG A 72 27.84 -11.33 -0.12
C ARG A 72 26.51 -10.57 -0.14
N LEU A 73 25.91 -10.36 1.02
CA LEU A 73 24.60 -9.73 1.15
C LEU A 73 24.68 -8.20 1.19
N LEU A 74 25.80 -7.62 1.65
CA LEU A 74 26.01 -6.19 1.79
C LEU A 74 25.54 -5.34 0.59
N PRO A 75 25.92 -5.63 -0.67
CA PRO A 75 25.54 -4.78 -1.79
C PRO A 75 24.03 -4.77 -2.08
N VAL A 76 23.30 -5.83 -1.72
CA VAL A 76 21.89 -6.03 -2.11
C VAL A 76 20.91 -5.86 -0.95
N ALA A 77 21.32 -6.22 0.27
CA ALA A 77 20.45 -6.30 1.42
C ALA A 77 20.72 -5.21 2.45
N TYR A 78 21.94 -4.67 2.54
CA TYR A 78 22.32 -3.82 3.67
C TYR A 78 22.89 -2.47 3.26
N TYR A 79 22.76 -1.49 4.16
CA TYR A 79 23.50 -0.23 4.08
C TYR A 79 24.01 0.18 5.45
N LYS A 80 25.17 0.83 5.49
CA LYS A 80 25.80 1.30 6.73
C LYS A 80 25.10 2.58 7.21
N SER A 81 24.85 2.67 8.51
CA SER A 81 24.28 3.86 9.16
C SER A 81 24.77 3.94 10.61
N GLN A 82 25.40 5.05 10.99
CA GLN A 82 25.83 5.34 12.36
C GLN A 82 26.57 4.17 13.06
N GLY A 83 27.48 3.51 12.36
CA GLY A 83 28.28 2.40 12.91
C GLY A 83 27.57 1.04 12.97
N SER A 84 26.32 0.94 12.50
CA SER A 84 25.57 -0.30 12.35
C SER A 84 25.17 -0.51 10.88
N TYR A 85 24.47 -1.60 10.60
CA TYR A 85 23.87 -1.89 9.30
C TYR A 85 22.35 -2.04 9.40
N LEU A 86 21.66 -1.54 8.38
CA LEU A 86 20.21 -1.62 8.23
C LEU A 86 19.85 -2.42 6.99
N ILE A 87 18.69 -3.06 6.99
CA ILE A 87 18.12 -3.68 5.78
C ILE A 87 17.64 -2.60 4.81
N ARG A 88 18.00 -2.74 3.53
CA ARG A 88 17.48 -1.93 2.43
C ARG A 88 16.02 -2.29 2.18
N HIS A 89 15.14 -1.30 2.30
CA HIS A 89 13.79 -1.38 1.76
C HIS A 89 13.83 -1.38 0.24
N GLY A 90 12.93 -2.15 -0.38
CA GLY A 90 12.83 -2.24 -1.82
C GLY A 90 11.83 -3.31 -2.27
N PRO A 91 11.46 -3.29 -3.56
CA PRO A 91 10.39 -4.13 -4.12
C PRO A 91 10.63 -5.63 -3.94
N THR A 92 11.89 -6.03 -3.87
CA THR A 92 12.32 -7.44 -3.74
C THR A 92 12.55 -7.88 -2.30
N ASN A 93 12.67 -6.94 -1.36
CA ASN A 93 13.14 -7.25 -0.01
C ASN A 93 11.98 -7.22 0.98
N PHE A 94 11.45 -6.03 1.24
CA PHE A 94 10.52 -5.80 2.34
C PHE A 94 9.88 -4.42 2.27
N TYR A 95 8.55 -4.36 2.28
CA TYR A 95 7.82 -3.11 2.46
C TYR A 95 7.67 -2.81 3.95
N PRO A 96 7.86 -1.55 4.36
CA PRO A 96 7.64 -1.19 5.75
C PRO A 96 6.18 -1.41 6.14
N ASN A 97 5.92 -2.16 7.22
CA ASN A 97 4.58 -2.40 7.74
C ASN A 97 3.94 -1.15 8.35
N VAL A 98 4.76 -0.26 8.88
CA VAL A 98 4.34 0.89 9.68
C VAL A 98 5.07 2.12 9.19
N GLN A 99 4.36 3.23 8.99
CA GLN A 99 4.95 4.55 8.89
C GLN A 99 4.68 5.33 10.18
N LEU A 100 5.75 5.71 10.88
CA LEU A 100 5.68 6.33 12.20
C LEU A 100 5.10 7.75 12.14
N ASP A 101 5.32 8.45 11.03
CA ASP A 101 4.87 9.82 10.83
C ASP A 101 3.38 9.90 10.40
N ARG A 102 2.76 8.75 10.07
CA ARG A 102 1.37 8.70 9.61
C ARG A 102 0.43 8.34 10.76
N LYS A 103 -0.52 9.24 11.03
CA LYS A 103 -1.60 8.99 11.99
C LYS A 103 -2.50 7.86 11.49
N ARG A 104 -2.85 6.92 12.36
CA ARG A 104 -3.86 5.90 12.04
C ARG A 104 -5.22 6.54 11.76
N THR A 105 -5.87 6.06 10.72
CA THR A 105 -7.27 6.37 10.42
C THR A 105 -8.09 5.13 10.74
N PRO A 106 -8.85 5.10 11.85
CA PRO A 106 -9.60 3.91 12.25
C PRO A 106 -10.54 3.44 11.14
N ARG A 107 -10.55 2.13 10.89
CA ARG A 107 -11.42 1.47 9.90
C ARG A 107 -11.39 2.14 8.52
N HIS A 108 -10.20 2.56 8.10
CA HIS A 108 -9.95 3.07 6.76
C HIS A 108 -9.03 2.12 5.99
N LEU A 109 -9.36 1.94 4.72
CA LEU A 109 -8.60 1.12 3.79
C LEU A 109 -8.10 1.98 2.63
N ASP A 110 -6.79 1.98 2.38
CA ASP A 110 -6.23 2.55 1.16
C ASP A 110 -5.83 1.42 0.22
N LEU A 111 -6.38 1.45 -0.99
CA LEU A 111 -6.13 0.45 -2.03
C LEU A 111 -5.36 1.10 -3.18
N PHE A 112 -4.21 0.52 -3.54
CA PHE A 112 -3.36 1.00 -4.62
C PHE A 112 -3.37 0.00 -5.77
N PHE A 113 -3.73 0.47 -6.96
CA PHE A 113 -3.90 -0.35 -8.15
C PHE A 113 -3.12 0.17 -9.36
N GLU A 114 -3.02 -0.67 -10.37
CA GLU A 114 -2.63 -0.34 -11.73
C GLU A 114 -3.80 -0.77 -12.64
N SER A 115 -4.53 0.17 -13.24
CA SER A 115 -5.85 -0.13 -13.84
C SER A 115 -5.82 -1.12 -15.01
N LEU A 116 -4.67 -1.25 -15.70
CA LEU A 116 -4.50 -2.22 -16.79
C LEU A 116 -3.69 -3.46 -16.35
N SER A 117 -3.47 -3.65 -15.05
CA SER A 117 -2.88 -4.86 -14.48
C SER A 117 -3.91 -5.93 -14.20
N GLY A 118 -3.69 -7.15 -14.71
CA GLY A 118 -4.56 -8.29 -14.42
C GLY A 118 -4.64 -8.63 -12.93
N SER A 119 -3.55 -8.47 -12.17
CA SER A 119 -3.55 -8.73 -10.72
C SER A 119 -4.35 -7.67 -9.96
N SER A 120 -4.24 -6.39 -10.34
CA SER A 120 -5.05 -5.32 -9.74
C SER A 120 -6.52 -5.47 -10.06
N ALA A 121 -6.87 -5.73 -11.32
CA ALA A 121 -8.24 -5.96 -11.74
C ALA A 121 -8.90 -7.15 -11.01
N GLN A 122 -8.15 -8.22 -10.77
CA GLN A 122 -8.62 -9.35 -9.96
C GLN A 122 -8.82 -8.96 -8.49
N ALA A 123 -7.85 -8.27 -7.90
CA ALA A 123 -7.93 -7.80 -6.51
C ALA A 123 -9.12 -6.84 -6.28
N GLU A 124 -9.37 -5.93 -7.22
CA GLU A 124 -10.55 -5.07 -7.23
C GLU A 124 -11.84 -5.90 -7.29
N ALA A 125 -11.92 -6.87 -8.20
CA ALA A 125 -13.09 -7.74 -8.35
C ALA A 125 -13.40 -8.54 -7.08
N ASP A 126 -12.37 -9.09 -6.43
CA ASP A 126 -12.53 -9.83 -5.20
C ASP A 126 -12.91 -8.93 -4.02
N PHE A 127 -12.32 -7.74 -3.92
CA PHE A 127 -12.71 -6.75 -2.92
C PHE A 127 -14.18 -6.29 -3.10
N MET A 128 -14.59 -5.99 -4.34
CA MET A 128 -15.98 -5.62 -4.65
C MET A 128 -16.96 -6.71 -4.24
N ARG A 129 -16.66 -7.97 -4.59
CA ARG A 129 -17.49 -9.12 -4.21
C ARG A 129 -17.60 -9.23 -2.69
N PHE A 130 -16.49 -9.06 -1.99
CA PHE A 130 -16.45 -9.08 -0.53
C PHE A 130 -17.32 -7.97 0.08
N LEU A 131 -17.21 -6.73 -0.41
CA LEU A 131 -18.02 -5.62 0.08
C LEU A 131 -19.52 -5.88 -0.08
N ILE A 132 -19.96 -6.35 -1.26
CA ILE A 132 -21.38 -6.63 -1.52
C ILE A 132 -21.90 -7.73 -0.59
N GLN A 133 -21.10 -8.79 -0.37
CA GLN A 133 -21.50 -9.91 0.49
C GLN A 133 -21.57 -9.55 1.98
N ASN A 134 -20.87 -8.50 2.41
CA ASN A 134 -20.69 -8.16 3.81
C ASN A 134 -21.10 -6.71 4.15
N GLU A 135 -21.88 -6.04 3.30
CA GLU A 135 -22.23 -4.62 3.40
C GLU A 135 -22.71 -4.23 4.82
N ALA A 136 -23.60 -5.03 5.41
CA ALA A 136 -24.16 -4.78 6.73
C ALA A 136 -23.10 -4.78 7.86
N ALA A 137 -22.07 -5.63 7.74
CA ALA A 137 -20.97 -5.74 8.70
C ALA A 137 -19.90 -4.65 8.51
N LEU A 138 -19.91 -3.96 7.37
CA LEU A 138 -18.91 -2.97 6.96
C LEU A 138 -19.45 -1.55 6.90
N LYS A 139 -20.58 -1.25 7.56
CA LYS A 139 -21.25 0.06 7.52
C LYS A 139 -20.39 1.25 7.97
N ASP A 140 -19.34 1.00 8.75
CA ASP A 140 -18.41 2.00 9.27
C ASP A 140 -17.01 1.89 8.62
N LEU A 141 -16.85 1.00 7.65
CA LEU A 141 -15.66 0.92 6.83
C LEU A 141 -15.64 2.10 5.87
N THR A 142 -14.52 2.81 5.85
CA THR A 142 -14.22 3.79 4.80
C THR A 142 -13.08 3.28 3.95
N PHE A 143 -13.01 3.66 2.69
CA PHE A 143 -11.88 3.30 1.85
C PHE A 143 -11.61 4.34 0.76
N SER A 144 -10.37 4.35 0.30
CA SER A 144 -9.87 5.14 -0.82
C SER A 144 -9.26 4.22 -1.86
N ILE A 145 -9.41 4.56 -3.14
CA ILE A 145 -8.76 3.88 -4.25
C ILE A 145 -7.76 4.83 -4.86
N HIS A 146 -6.54 4.35 -5.09
CA HIS A 146 -5.40 5.07 -5.62
C HIS A 146 -4.80 4.33 -6.80
N PHE A 147 -4.25 5.06 -7.76
CA PHE A 147 -3.52 4.47 -8.88
C PHE A 147 -2.03 4.82 -8.85
N LEU A 148 -1.19 3.85 -9.16
CA LEU A 148 0.25 4.05 -9.22
C LEU A 148 0.63 4.74 -10.51
N ALA A 149 1.07 5.99 -10.37
CA ALA A 149 1.72 6.75 -11.42
C ALA A 149 3.01 7.38 -10.90
N THR A 150 3.89 7.74 -11.83
CA THR A 150 5.11 8.50 -11.57
C THR A 150 4.99 9.87 -12.21
N GLU A 151 5.35 10.91 -11.46
CA GLU A 151 5.58 12.24 -12.01
C GLU A 151 6.93 12.23 -12.72
N SER A 152 6.92 12.32 -14.05
CA SER A 152 8.14 12.53 -14.84
C SER A 152 8.72 13.88 -14.44
N LEU A 153 9.83 13.85 -13.71
CA LEU A 153 10.43 15.02 -13.07
C LEU A 153 10.62 16.16 -14.08
N MET A 154 10.00 17.30 -13.81
CA MET A 154 10.77 18.54 -13.88
C MET A 154 11.60 18.56 -12.59
N GLU A 155 12.93 18.64 -12.70
CA GLU A 155 13.99 18.43 -11.68
C GLU A 155 13.85 19.00 -10.25
N LYS A 156 12.75 19.63 -9.85
CA LYS A 156 12.57 20.20 -8.51
C LYS A 156 11.89 19.22 -7.57
N ALA A 157 12.52 18.97 -6.42
CA ALA A 157 11.96 18.15 -5.35
C ALA A 157 10.61 18.70 -4.88
N ALA A 158 9.54 17.94 -5.11
CA ALA A 158 8.22 18.24 -4.58
C ALA A 158 8.25 18.17 -3.03
N PRO A 159 7.54 19.07 -2.32
CA PRO A 159 7.39 18.96 -0.88
C PRO A 159 6.69 17.62 -0.53
N ALA A 160 7.11 17.01 0.58
CA ALA A 160 6.46 15.81 1.11
C ALA A 160 4.96 16.07 1.29
N ALA A 161 4.11 15.16 0.85
CA ALA A 161 2.68 15.25 1.13
C ALA A 161 2.49 15.14 2.65
N GLN A 162 1.87 16.16 3.24
CA GLN A 162 1.55 16.23 4.67
C GLN A 162 0.03 16.27 4.79
N GLY A 163 -0.62 15.11 4.70
CA GLY A 163 -2.06 15.03 4.77
C GLY A 163 -2.55 13.62 5.07
N PRO A 164 -3.77 13.48 5.63
CA PRO A 164 -4.40 12.17 5.77
C PRO A 164 -4.54 11.50 4.40
N SER A 165 -4.43 10.16 4.36
CA SER A 165 -4.63 9.35 3.15
C SER A 165 -6.02 9.48 2.55
N ILE A 166 -7.00 9.82 3.41
CA ILE A 166 -8.36 10.09 2.96
C ILE A 166 -8.26 11.26 1.98
N ARG A 167 -8.76 11.06 0.77
CA ARG A 167 -9.03 12.14 -0.19
C ARG A 167 -10.14 13.06 0.35
N THR A 168 -9.84 13.78 1.42
CA THR A 168 -10.67 14.86 1.95
C THR A 168 -10.26 16.20 1.39
N ALA A 169 -9.12 16.28 0.67
CA ALA A 169 -8.70 17.51 0.03
C ALA A 169 -9.78 17.93 -0.97
N SER A 170 -10.33 19.12 -0.75
CA SER A 170 -11.24 19.72 -1.72
C SER A 170 -10.48 19.91 -3.03
N LEU A 171 -11.14 19.74 -4.18
CA LEU A 171 -10.59 20.09 -5.49
C LEU A 171 -9.96 21.49 -5.53
N ALA A 172 -10.46 22.40 -4.69
CA ALA A 172 -9.94 23.76 -4.53
C ALA A 172 -8.52 23.82 -3.91
N GLU A 173 -8.10 22.77 -3.21
CA GLU A 173 -6.81 22.68 -2.52
C GLU A 173 -5.73 22.00 -3.40
N LEU A 174 -6.12 21.45 -4.55
CA LEU A 174 -5.17 20.83 -5.48
C LEU A 174 -4.38 21.91 -6.24
N PRO A 175 -3.03 21.88 -6.22
CA PRO A 175 -2.21 22.87 -6.90
C PRO A 175 -2.50 22.90 -8.41
N ARG A 176 -2.74 24.09 -8.98
CA ARG A 176 -2.94 24.25 -10.44
C ARG A 176 -1.71 23.89 -11.28
N GLU A 177 -0.52 23.88 -10.68
CA GLU A 177 0.72 23.43 -11.32
C GLU A 177 0.64 21.98 -11.83
N ALA A 178 -0.25 21.18 -11.25
CA ALA A 178 -0.51 19.80 -11.63
C ALA A 178 -0.99 19.63 -13.08
N ASP A 179 -1.59 20.66 -13.69
CA ASP A 179 -2.06 20.59 -15.07
C ASP A 179 -0.89 20.38 -16.06
N ARG A 180 0.34 20.77 -15.67
CA ARG A 180 1.56 20.63 -16.47
C ARG A 180 2.40 19.40 -16.15
N ALA A 181 2.14 18.71 -15.04
CA ALA A 181 2.92 17.53 -14.66
C ALA A 181 2.82 16.43 -15.73
N ALA A 182 3.93 15.88 -16.18
CA ALA A 182 3.88 14.69 -17.03
C ALA A 182 3.73 13.47 -16.12
N LEU A 183 2.67 12.70 -16.29
CA LEU A 183 2.42 11.47 -15.54
C LEU A 183 2.73 10.27 -16.44
N THR A 184 3.38 9.27 -15.88
CA THR A 184 3.72 8.01 -16.57
C THR A 184 3.38 6.83 -15.67
N THR A 185 2.93 5.73 -16.25
CA THR A 185 2.68 4.47 -15.54
C THR A 185 3.47 3.34 -16.20
N ALA A 186 3.43 2.14 -15.61
CA ALA A 186 4.12 0.96 -16.15
C ALA A 186 3.64 0.55 -17.54
N ARG A 187 2.37 0.83 -17.88
CA ARG A 187 1.76 0.50 -19.19
C ARG A 187 1.51 1.72 -20.07
N GLY A 188 2.12 2.86 -19.72
CA GLY A 188 2.11 4.08 -20.52
C GLY A 188 0.77 4.81 -20.54
N GLU A 189 0.57 5.62 -21.58
CA GLU A 189 -0.53 6.59 -21.65
C GLU A 189 -1.92 5.97 -21.54
N ALA A 190 -2.12 4.75 -22.08
CA ALA A 190 -3.42 4.08 -22.02
C ALA A 190 -3.87 3.81 -20.56
N GLU A 191 -2.92 3.48 -19.68
CA GLU A 191 -3.19 3.26 -18.26
C GLU A 191 -3.36 4.59 -17.52
N VAL A 192 -2.61 5.63 -17.85
CA VAL A 192 -2.85 7.00 -17.33
C VAL A 192 -4.29 7.44 -17.59
N GLN A 193 -4.78 7.26 -18.82
CA GLN A 193 -6.15 7.63 -19.20
C GLN A 193 -7.21 6.79 -18.48
N GLU A 194 -6.94 5.50 -18.30
CA GLU A 194 -7.83 4.60 -17.58
C GLU A 194 -7.87 4.92 -16.08
N ASP A 195 -6.72 5.19 -15.45
CA ASP A 195 -6.62 5.63 -14.05
C ASP A 195 -7.44 6.91 -13.86
N ILE A 196 -7.27 7.92 -14.73
CA ILE A 196 -8.04 9.17 -14.71
C ILE A 196 -9.55 8.90 -14.81
N ARG A 197 -9.98 8.04 -15.74
CA ARG A 197 -11.39 7.67 -15.92
C ARG A 197 -11.96 7.06 -14.64
N GLN A 198 -11.24 6.12 -14.04
CA GLN A 198 -11.64 5.43 -12.81
C GLN A 198 -11.71 6.37 -11.61
N LEU A 199 -10.73 7.27 -11.46
CA LEU A 199 -10.73 8.32 -10.45
C LEU A 199 -11.94 9.24 -10.56
N CYS A 200 -12.22 9.71 -11.78
CA CYS A 200 -13.38 10.56 -12.05
C CYS A 200 -14.71 9.85 -11.80
N LEU A 201 -14.80 8.55 -12.11
CA LEU A 201 -15.97 7.75 -11.81
C LEU A 201 -16.21 7.61 -10.31
N PHE A 202 -15.17 7.23 -9.57
CA PHE A 202 -15.24 7.07 -8.13
C PHE A 202 -15.65 8.39 -7.46
N GLN A 203 -15.07 9.50 -7.89
CA GLN A 203 -15.33 10.83 -7.33
C GLN A 203 -16.74 11.35 -7.62
N HIS A 204 -17.27 11.14 -8.84
CA HIS A 204 -18.47 11.85 -9.31
C HIS A 204 -19.72 10.99 -9.50
N SER A 205 -19.60 9.66 -9.53
CA SER A 205 -20.72 8.75 -9.84
C SER A 205 -21.07 7.77 -8.71
N GLY A 206 -20.30 7.79 -7.62
CA GLY A 206 -20.47 6.88 -6.49
C GLY A 206 -19.99 5.44 -6.78
N ILE A 207 -19.89 4.68 -5.69
CA ILE A 207 -19.29 3.34 -5.66
C ILE A 207 -20.01 2.33 -6.58
N GLY A 208 -21.34 2.35 -6.66
CA GLY A 208 -22.11 1.39 -7.46
C GLY A 208 -21.85 1.54 -8.96
N THR A 209 -21.79 2.78 -9.46
CA THR A 209 -21.47 3.06 -10.86
C THR A 209 -20.03 2.65 -11.17
N TYR A 210 -19.11 2.98 -10.28
CA TYR A 210 -17.71 2.60 -10.40
C TYR A 210 -17.53 1.07 -10.47
N PHE A 211 -18.21 0.31 -9.61
CA PHE A 211 -18.16 -1.16 -9.62
C PHE A 211 -18.81 -1.78 -10.85
N THR A 212 -19.92 -1.19 -11.33
CA THR A 212 -20.55 -1.61 -12.59
C THR A 212 -19.58 -1.45 -13.76
N TYR A 213 -18.89 -0.31 -13.80
CA TYR A 213 -17.86 -0.04 -14.80
C TYR A 213 -16.71 -1.06 -14.72
N LEU A 214 -16.11 -1.25 -13.53
CA LEU A 214 -15.00 -2.19 -13.34
C LEU A 214 -15.37 -3.62 -13.76
N ASN A 215 -16.53 -4.12 -13.36
CA ASN A 215 -16.99 -5.46 -13.72
C ASN A 215 -17.13 -5.65 -15.24
N CYS A 216 -17.46 -4.58 -15.97
CA CYS A 216 -17.46 -4.59 -17.43
C CYS A 216 -16.04 -4.45 -18.01
N ARG A 217 -15.24 -3.51 -17.48
CA ARG A 217 -13.89 -3.19 -17.98
C ARG A 217 -12.94 -4.38 -17.86
N ASN A 218 -13.00 -5.09 -16.73
CA ASN A 218 -12.12 -6.21 -16.40
C ASN A 218 -12.33 -7.45 -17.29
N LYS A 219 -13.41 -7.49 -18.09
CA LYS A 219 -13.63 -8.58 -19.06
C LYS A 219 -12.62 -8.58 -20.21
N ASN A 220 -12.09 -7.41 -20.57
CA ASN A 220 -11.12 -7.28 -21.64
C ASN A 220 -10.26 -6.01 -21.47
N LEU A 221 -9.25 -6.06 -20.59
CA LEU A 221 -8.37 -4.92 -20.31
C LEU A 221 -7.52 -4.50 -21.52
N ALA A 222 -7.21 -5.43 -22.42
CA ALA A 222 -6.36 -5.18 -23.59
C ALA A 222 -7.07 -4.35 -24.67
N ASP A 223 -8.41 -4.37 -24.69
CA ASP A 223 -9.20 -3.60 -25.65
C ASP A 223 -9.46 -2.18 -25.13
N PRO A 224 -8.94 -1.13 -25.80
CA PRO A 224 -9.15 0.25 -25.37
C PRO A 224 -10.59 0.72 -25.55
N GLU A 225 -11.34 0.19 -26.53
CA GLU A 225 -12.73 0.56 -26.79
C GLU A 225 -13.69 -0.05 -25.77
N GLN A 226 -13.26 -1.10 -25.04
CA GLN A 226 -14.08 -1.73 -24.02
C GLN A 226 -14.51 -0.73 -22.95
N ALA A 227 -13.65 0.22 -22.57
CA ALA A 227 -13.99 1.23 -21.58
C ALA A 227 -15.18 2.10 -22.02
N ASP A 228 -15.21 2.52 -23.28
CA ASP A 228 -16.28 3.36 -23.84
C ASP A 228 -17.60 2.58 -24.02
N ARG A 229 -17.51 1.27 -24.27
CA ARG A 229 -18.69 0.38 -24.29
C ARG A 229 -19.24 0.12 -22.89
N CYS A 230 -18.38 0.08 -21.88
CA CYS A 230 -18.77 -0.20 -20.50
C CYS A 230 -19.48 0.96 -19.82
N LEU A 231 -19.22 2.19 -20.26
CA LEU A 231 -19.81 3.35 -19.66
C LEU A 231 -19.96 4.50 -20.64
N GLN A 232 -21.15 5.09 -20.61
CA GLN A 232 -21.40 6.40 -21.17
C GLN A 232 -21.35 7.42 -20.02
N PRO A 233 -20.24 8.14 -19.82
CA PRO A 233 -20.07 9.00 -18.65
C PRO A 233 -21.03 10.17 -18.70
N GLY A 234 -21.66 10.47 -17.56
CA GLY A 234 -22.43 11.70 -17.37
C GLY A 234 -21.55 12.95 -17.45
N GLU A 235 -22.18 14.12 -17.55
CA GLU A 235 -21.48 15.40 -17.79
C GLU A 235 -20.37 15.69 -16.76
N ARG A 236 -20.60 15.38 -15.47
CA ARG A 236 -19.61 15.61 -14.41
C ARG A 236 -18.36 14.75 -14.58
N VAL A 237 -18.52 13.46 -14.86
CA VAL A 237 -17.39 12.55 -15.10
C VAL A 237 -16.62 12.99 -16.33
N ARG A 238 -17.32 13.28 -17.43
CA ARG A 238 -16.71 13.75 -18.68
C ARG A 238 -15.88 15.01 -18.44
N ARG A 239 -16.46 16.00 -17.75
CA ARG A 239 -15.75 17.21 -17.35
C ARG A 239 -14.52 16.91 -16.51
N CYS A 240 -14.61 15.99 -15.54
CA CYS A 240 -13.46 15.60 -14.71
C CYS A 240 -12.31 15.03 -15.57
N MET A 241 -12.61 14.18 -16.54
CA MET A 241 -11.62 13.60 -17.45
C MET A 241 -11.00 14.67 -18.36
N ASP A 242 -11.82 15.60 -18.88
CA ASP A 242 -11.40 16.56 -19.90
C ASP A 242 -10.75 17.85 -19.33
N SER A 243 -11.03 18.21 -18.06
CA SER A 243 -10.71 19.54 -17.48
C SER A 243 -9.44 19.61 -16.61
N GLY A 244 -8.57 18.61 -16.69
CA GLY A 244 -7.36 18.51 -15.85
C GLY A 244 -7.63 18.07 -14.42
N GLU A 245 -8.88 18.07 -13.95
CA GLU A 245 -9.27 17.56 -12.64
C GLU A 245 -8.77 16.13 -12.40
N GLY A 246 -9.07 15.19 -13.30
CA GLY A 246 -8.64 13.81 -13.17
C GLY A 246 -7.11 13.67 -13.10
N LYS A 247 -6.38 14.51 -13.85
CA LYS A 247 -4.92 14.56 -13.81
C LYS A 247 -4.39 15.01 -12.43
N ARG A 248 -5.07 15.97 -11.78
CA ARG A 248 -4.70 16.41 -10.42
C ARG A 248 -4.98 15.32 -9.38
N LEU A 249 -6.08 14.59 -9.53
CA LEU A 249 -6.38 13.41 -8.69
C LEU A 249 -5.28 12.35 -8.84
N LEU A 250 -4.88 12.02 -10.07
CA LEU A 250 -3.81 11.04 -10.31
C LEU A 250 -2.44 11.52 -9.81
N LEU A 251 -2.13 12.81 -9.93
CA LEU A 251 -0.91 13.37 -9.37
C LEU A 251 -0.87 13.28 -7.84
N GLN A 252 -2.01 13.45 -7.17
CA GLN A 252 -2.11 13.25 -5.73
C GLN A 252 -1.78 11.80 -5.36
N ASP A 253 -2.29 10.82 -6.10
CA ASP A 253 -1.96 9.41 -5.90
C ASP A 253 -0.49 9.12 -6.15
N ALA A 254 0.08 9.65 -7.23
CA ALA A 254 1.50 9.49 -7.56
C ALA A 254 2.40 9.98 -6.40
N ARG A 255 2.05 11.13 -5.81
CA ARG A 255 2.79 11.70 -4.67
C ARG A 255 2.62 10.88 -3.41
N LEU A 256 1.41 10.41 -3.13
CA LEU A 256 1.14 9.53 -2.00
C LEU A 256 1.90 8.19 -2.16
N ALA A 257 1.83 7.56 -3.33
CA ALA A 257 2.57 6.35 -3.64
C ALA A 257 4.09 6.54 -3.43
N LYS A 258 4.64 7.67 -3.90
CA LYS A 258 6.05 8.02 -3.70
C LYS A 258 6.39 8.22 -2.22
N GLU A 259 5.56 8.94 -1.46
CA GLU A 259 5.74 9.11 0.00
C GLU A 259 5.78 7.75 0.70
N LEU A 260 4.90 6.84 0.28
CA LEU A 260 4.80 5.50 0.83
C LEU A 260 5.86 4.53 0.27
N ALA A 261 6.72 4.97 -0.65
CA ALA A 261 7.66 4.13 -1.37
C ALA A 261 6.99 2.90 -2.04
N LEU A 262 5.81 3.11 -2.62
CA LEU A 262 5.09 2.13 -3.43
C LEU A 262 5.57 2.18 -4.87
N ASP A 263 5.91 1.01 -5.40
CA ASP A 263 6.40 0.82 -6.77
C ASP A 263 5.77 -0.41 -7.46
N ARG A 264 4.77 -1.03 -6.82
CA ARG A 264 3.98 -2.13 -7.38
C ARG A 264 2.56 -2.14 -6.86
N ALA A 265 1.65 -2.70 -7.63
CA ALA A 265 0.26 -2.94 -7.27
C ALA A 265 -0.15 -4.41 -7.50
N PRO A 266 -1.21 -4.92 -6.86
CA PRO A 266 -2.03 -4.24 -5.85
C PRO A 266 -1.32 -4.12 -4.50
N VAL A 267 -1.56 -3.01 -3.79
CA VAL A 267 -1.14 -2.82 -2.39
C VAL A 267 -2.30 -2.33 -1.55
N LEU A 268 -2.34 -2.77 -0.30
CA LEU A 268 -3.37 -2.43 0.66
C LEU A 268 -2.74 -1.86 1.92
N LEU A 269 -3.31 -0.76 2.40
CA LEU A 269 -3.05 -0.25 3.74
C LEU A 269 -4.33 -0.32 4.58
N TRP A 270 -4.22 -0.94 5.75
CA TRP A 270 -5.26 -0.93 6.77
C TRP A 270 -4.87 0.07 7.85
N GLU A 271 -5.66 1.13 8.00
CA GLU A 271 -5.42 2.20 8.98
C GLU A 271 -4.01 2.81 8.88
N ASN A 272 -3.51 3.04 7.65
CA ASN A 272 -2.14 3.49 7.35
C ASN A 272 -1.03 2.48 7.75
N ARG A 273 -1.33 1.18 7.79
CA ARG A 273 -0.36 0.10 7.99
C ARG A 273 -0.41 -0.88 6.82
N TYR A 274 0.74 -1.31 6.31
CA TYR A 274 0.75 -2.43 5.36
C TYR A 274 0.42 -3.70 6.12
N GLY A 275 -0.27 -4.61 5.44
CA GLY A 275 -0.32 -5.98 5.90
C GLY A 275 -0.02 -6.95 4.77
N PRO A 276 0.41 -8.17 5.11
CA PRO A 276 0.62 -9.24 4.16
C PRO A 276 -0.74 -9.77 3.70
N PHE A 277 -1.37 -9.08 2.75
CA PHE A 277 -2.67 -9.47 2.22
C PHE A 277 -2.50 -10.05 0.83
N ALA A 278 -2.97 -11.28 0.63
CA ALA A 278 -3.04 -11.95 -0.65
C ALA A 278 -4.36 -11.64 -1.39
N PHE A 279 -5.07 -10.58 -0.98
CA PHE A 279 -6.32 -10.09 -1.60
C PHE A 279 -7.41 -11.16 -1.76
N ASN A 280 -7.44 -12.16 -0.88
CA ASN A 280 -8.42 -13.25 -0.90
C ASN A 280 -9.48 -13.08 0.19
N GLU A 281 -10.58 -13.84 0.08
CA GLU A 281 -11.70 -13.77 1.02
C GLU A 281 -11.29 -14.02 2.50
N THR A 282 -10.34 -14.91 2.74
CA THR A 282 -9.90 -15.25 4.10
C THR A 282 -9.19 -14.07 4.76
N ASP A 283 -8.33 -13.39 4.00
CA ASP A 283 -7.63 -12.19 4.46
C ASP A 283 -8.62 -11.06 4.73
N TRP A 284 -9.57 -10.84 3.82
CA TRP A 284 -10.61 -9.82 3.99
C TRP A 284 -11.45 -10.05 5.25
N ARG A 285 -11.89 -11.30 5.48
CA ARG A 285 -12.64 -11.66 6.69
C ARG A 285 -11.80 -11.43 7.95
N SER A 286 -10.57 -11.92 7.96
CA SER A 286 -9.65 -11.77 9.10
C SER A 286 -9.42 -10.30 9.44
N LEU A 287 -9.21 -9.47 8.42
CA LEU A 287 -8.91 -8.05 8.55
C LEU A 287 -10.14 -7.23 8.96
N LEU A 288 -11.24 -7.36 8.22
CA LEU A 288 -12.35 -6.40 8.28
C LEU A 288 -13.46 -6.79 9.26
N LEU A 289 -13.66 -8.10 9.47
CA LEU A 289 -14.69 -8.64 10.37
C LEU A 289 -14.10 -9.06 11.73
N GLY A 290 -12.77 -9.19 11.81
CA GLY A 290 -12.07 -9.65 13.00
C GLY A 290 -12.30 -11.14 13.31
N ARG A 291 -11.50 -11.68 14.23
CA ARG A 291 -11.54 -13.12 14.58
C ARG A 291 -12.85 -13.56 15.28
N VAL A 292 -13.62 -12.63 15.84
CA VAL A 292 -14.83 -12.95 16.64
C VAL A 292 -15.99 -13.45 15.76
N GLU A 293 -16.04 -13.07 14.48
CA GLU A 293 -17.07 -13.60 13.57
C GLU A 293 -16.71 -14.94 12.95
N LEU A 294 -15.41 -15.21 12.72
CA LEU A 294 -14.94 -16.48 12.14
C LEU A 294 -15.33 -17.71 12.99
N SER A 295 -15.43 -17.55 14.32
CA SER A 295 -15.86 -18.63 15.22
C SER A 295 -17.37 -18.90 15.19
N LYS A 296 -18.19 -17.92 14.83
CA LYS A 296 -19.66 -18.07 14.75
C LYS A 296 -20.11 -18.75 13.45
N GLY A 297 -19.36 -18.60 12.36
CA GLY A 297 -19.64 -19.29 11.09
C GLY A 297 -19.23 -20.77 11.08
N ALA A 298 -18.19 -21.14 11.83
CA ALA A 298 -17.69 -22.52 11.86
C ALA A 298 -18.65 -23.51 12.55
N SER A 299 -19.55 -23.05 13.43
CA SER A 299 -20.52 -23.91 14.12
C SER A 299 -21.79 -24.18 13.31
N ALA A 300 -21.93 -23.63 12.10
CA ALA A 300 -23.11 -23.75 11.25
C ALA A 300 -22.90 -24.67 10.04
N ARG A 301 -21.91 -25.58 10.06
CA ARG A 301 -21.86 -26.67 9.07
C ARG A 301 -23.02 -27.64 9.35
N PRO A 302 -23.94 -27.85 8.39
CA PRO A 302 -24.99 -28.85 8.54
C PRO A 302 -24.33 -30.22 8.72
N LYS A 303 -24.76 -30.98 9.73
CA LYS A 303 -24.41 -32.40 9.83
C LYS A 303 -24.87 -33.06 8.53
N ALA A 304 -23.94 -33.62 7.76
CA ALA A 304 -24.27 -34.44 6.61
C ALA A 304 -25.26 -35.53 7.06
N GLN A 305 -26.42 -35.58 6.41
CA GLN A 305 -27.37 -36.70 6.50
C GLN A 305 -27.03 -37.72 5.43
#